data_AF-A0A965UH61-F1
#
_entry.id   AF-A0A965UH61-F1
#
_cell.length_a   1.000
_cell.length_b   1.000
_cell.length_c   1.000
_cell.angle_alpha   90.00
_cell.angle_beta   90.00
_cell.angle_gamma   90.00
#
_symmetry.space_group_name_H-M   'P 1'
#
loop_
_entity.id
_entity.type
_entity.pdbx_description
1 polymer ?
#
loop_
_entity_poly.entity_id
_entity_poly.type
_entity_poly.pdbx_seq_one_letter_code
_entity_poly.pdbx_strand_id
1 'polypeptide(L)'
;MTVSIIIPSALLILLLAIMLCVRNLKTNPGTVFISMALLIISIRMVSYSIGNFGGPVWLFAVITNNFLPFYYLIPVFFYFYVRGSFTSRTFLVKKDIFHFLPFIISFISVLPYLFTGFEHKMEIAGRMIYNYYEFSRYDFGNL
;
A
#
# COMPACT_ATOMS: atom_id res chain seq x y z
N MET A 1 -11.52 -20.08 6.14
CA MET A 1 -11.22 -20.22 4.69
C MET A 1 -10.46 -19.01 4.12
N THR A 2 -9.96 -18.07 4.94
CA THR A 2 -9.58 -16.72 4.47
C THR A 2 -8.07 -16.49 4.37
N VAL A 3 -7.26 -16.82 5.39
CA VAL A 3 -5.79 -16.62 5.37
C VAL A 3 -5.08 -17.51 4.36
N SER A 4 -5.48 -18.78 4.28
CA SER A 4 -4.89 -19.79 3.41
C SER A 4 -5.02 -19.48 1.91
N ILE A 5 -5.87 -18.51 1.54
CA ILE A 5 -6.02 -18.04 0.16
C ILE A 5 -5.30 -16.70 -0.03
N ILE A 6 -5.48 -15.75 0.90
CA ILE A 6 -4.96 -14.38 0.77
C ILE A 6 -3.42 -14.37 0.69
N ILE A 7 -2.73 -15.11 1.56
CA ILE A 7 -1.25 -15.08 1.59
C ILE A 7 -0.64 -15.69 0.32
N PRO A 8 -1.06 -16.89 -0.16
CA PRO A 8 -0.57 -17.40 -1.44
C PRO A 8 -0.88 -16.47 -2.63
N SER A 9 -2.07 -15.86 -2.67
CA SER A 9 -2.40 -14.88 -3.71
C SER A 9 -1.50 -13.64 -3.66
N ALA A 10 -1.20 -13.13 -2.46
CA ALA A 10 -0.29 -12.00 -2.29
C ALA A 10 1.14 -12.34 -2.78
N LEU A 11 1.63 -13.55 -2.49
CA LEU A 11 2.94 -14.02 -2.97
C LEU A 11 2.98 -14.16 -4.49
N LEU A 12 1.92 -14.71 -5.10
CA LEU A 12 1.81 -14.81 -6.55
C LEU A 12 1.81 -13.41 -7.20
N ILE A 13 1.03 -12.47 -6.65
CA ILE A 13 0.98 -11.09 -7.14
C ILE A 13 2.35 -10.41 -6.98
N LEU A 14 3.05 -10.63 -5.86
CA LEU A 14 4.39 -10.11 -5.65
C LEU A 14 5.39 -10.64 -6.68
N LEU A 15 5.34 -11.95 -6.98
CA LEU A 15 6.19 -12.56 -8.01
C LEU A 15 5.91 -11.93 -9.39
N LEU A 16 4.63 -11.80 -9.76
CA LEU A 16 4.23 -11.17 -11.02
C LEU A 16 4.70 -9.71 -11.10
N ALA A 17 4.55 -8.95 -10.01
CA ALA A 17 5.03 -7.57 -9.92
C ALA A 17 6.55 -7.49 -10.18
N ILE A 18 7.34 -8.34 -9.53
CA ILE A 18 8.79 -8.38 -9.71
C ILE A 18 9.16 -8.75 -11.16
N MET A 19 8.54 -9.80 -11.71
CA MET A 19 8.80 -10.25 -13.09
C MET A 19 8.47 -9.17 -14.11
N LEU A 20 7.31 -8.50 -13.97
CA LEU A 20 6.89 -7.42 -14.86
C LEU A 20 7.85 -6.22 -14.74
N CYS A 21 8.23 -5.85 -13.52
CA CYS A 21 9.15 -4.74 -13.28
C CYS A 21 10.51 -5.00 -13.93
N VAL A 22 11.18 -6.11 -13.60
CA VAL A 22 12.53 -6.43 -14.08
C VAL A 22 12.58 -6.55 -15.60
N ARG A 23 11.58 -7.21 -16.22
CA ARG A 23 11.56 -7.39 -17.68
C ARG A 23 11.23 -6.13 -18.45
N ASN A 24 10.44 -5.21 -17.88
CA ASN A 24 9.91 -4.07 -18.61
C ASN A 24 10.53 -2.72 -18.22
N LEU A 25 11.43 -2.69 -17.23
CA LEU A 25 12.04 -1.45 -16.73
C LEU A 25 12.67 -0.60 -17.84
N LYS A 26 13.27 -1.25 -18.85
CA LYS A 26 13.97 -0.59 -19.97
C LYS A 26 13.19 -0.59 -21.28
N THR A 27 12.21 -1.47 -21.44
CA THR A 27 11.51 -1.70 -22.71
C THR A 27 10.15 -1.01 -22.75
N ASN A 28 9.39 -1.10 -21.67
CA ASN A 28 8.06 -0.52 -21.56
C ASN A 28 7.87 0.09 -20.17
N PRO A 29 8.27 1.38 -19.99
CA PRO A 29 8.07 2.08 -18.73
C PRO A 29 6.58 2.19 -18.32
N GLY A 30 5.64 2.05 -19.25
CA GLY A 30 4.21 1.95 -18.94
C GLY A 30 3.91 0.73 -18.05
N THR A 31 4.48 -0.43 -18.38
CA THR A 31 4.31 -1.68 -17.62
C THR A 31 4.92 -1.61 -16.21
N VAL A 32 5.86 -0.69 -15.98
CA VAL A 32 6.43 -0.47 -14.63
C VAL A 32 5.38 0.14 -13.70
N PHE A 33 4.44 0.94 -14.20
CA PHE A 33 3.37 1.47 -13.35
C PHE A 33 2.45 0.35 -12.83
N ILE A 34 2.02 -0.58 -13.69
CA ILE A 34 1.19 -1.70 -13.23
C ILE A 34 1.96 -2.63 -12.28
N SER A 35 3.26 -2.84 -12.49
CA SER A 35 4.06 -3.66 -11.56
C SER A 35 4.17 -3.01 -10.17
N MET A 36 4.36 -1.69 -10.10
CA MET A 36 4.34 -0.95 -8.83
C MET A 36 2.96 -1.01 -8.14
N ALA A 37 1.87 -0.91 -8.90
CA ALA A 37 0.52 -1.07 -8.36
C ALA A 37 0.32 -2.47 -7.73
N LEU A 38 0.74 -3.52 -8.44
CA LEU A 38 0.65 -4.90 -7.97
C LEU A 38 1.49 -5.14 -6.71
N LEU A 39 2.68 -4.54 -6.62
CA LEU A 39 3.52 -4.60 -5.42
C LEU A 39 2.84 -3.96 -4.20
N ILE A 40 2.16 -2.82 -4.38
CA ILE A 40 1.41 -2.19 -3.28
C ILE A 40 0.18 -3.04 -2.90
N ILE A 41 -0.49 -3.65 -3.88
CA ILE A 41 -1.63 -4.54 -3.64
C ILE A 41 -1.20 -5.77 -2.83
N SER A 42 -0.06 -6.40 -3.16
CA SER A 42 0.41 -7.58 -2.40
C SER A 42 0.71 -7.22 -0.94
N ILE A 43 1.35 -6.07 -0.69
CA ILE A 43 1.59 -5.56 0.67
C ILE A 43 0.26 -5.32 1.40
N ARG A 44 -0.70 -4.68 0.74
CA ARG A 44 -2.04 -4.41 1.31
C ARG A 44 -2.79 -5.69 1.65
N MET A 45 -2.66 -6.74 0.83
CA MET A 45 -3.27 -8.05 1.11
C MET A 45 -2.68 -8.70 2.36
N VAL A 46 -1.36 -8.60 2.56
CA VAL A 46 -0.71 -9.07 3.79
C VAL A 46 -1.19 -8.30 5.01
N SER A 47 -1.22 -6.96 4.95
CA SER A 47 -1.79 -6.13 6.03
C SER A 47 -3.23 -6.50 6.34
N TYR A 48 -4.07 -6.61 5.31
CA TYR A 48 -5.47 -7.00 5.48
C TYR A 48 -5.61 -8.36 6.15
N SER A 49 -4.79 -9.34 5.75
CA SER A 49 -4.81 -10.67 6.36
C SER A 49 -4.47 -10.62 7.85
N ILE A 50 -3.39 -9.93 8.21
CA ILE A 50 -2.94 -9.86 9.62
C ILE A 50 -3.95 -9.09 10.48
N GLY A 51 -4.49 -7.98 9.96
CA GLY A 51 -5.44 -7.14 10.71
C GLY A 51 -6.78 -7.82 10.99
N ASN A 52 -7.25 -8.71 10.10
CA ASN A 52 -8.58 -9.34 10.23
C ASN A 52 -8.53 -10.77 10.80
N PHE A 53 -7.44 -11.50 10.57
CA PHE A 53 -7.33 -12.91 10.95
C PHE A 53 -6.21 -13.18 11.95
N GLY A 54 -5.59 -12.12 12.46
CA GLY A 54 -4.44 -12.20 13.35
C GLY A 54 -3.15 -12.52 12.60
N GLY A 55 -2.03 -12.41 13.32
CA GLY A 55 -0.70 -12.64 12.78
C GLY A 55 0.37 -11.92 13.60
N PRO A 56 1.61 -11.87 13.10
CA PRO A 56 2.71 -11.21 13.81
C PRO A 56 2.47 -9.70 13.92
N VAL A 57 2.26 -9.23 15.16
CA VAL A 57 2.03 -7.80 15.47
C VAL A 57 3.16 -6.91 14.98
N TRP A 58 4.41 -7.38 15.07
CA TRP A 58 5.59 -6.65 14.60
C TRP A 58 5.56 -6.37 13.09
N LEU A 59 5.07 -7.32 12.30
CA LEU A 59 4.97 -7.14 10.86
C LEU A 59 3.84 -6.15 10.53
N PHE A 60 2.73 -6.23 11.26
CA PHE A 60 1.63 -5.28 11.12
C PHE A 60 2.06 -3.85 11.52
N ALA A 61 2.82 -3.69 12.61
CA ALA A 61 3.37 -2.41 13.03
C ALA A 61 4.27 -1.77 11.97
N VAL A 62 5.04 -2.57 11.22
CA VAL A 62 5.86 -2.09 10.11
C VAL A 62 4.99 -1.71 8.91
N ILE A 63 4.00 -2.51 8.54
CA ILE A 63 3.30 -2.31 7.27
C ILE A 63 2.13 -1.33 7.38
N THR A 64 1.31 -1.38 8.43
CA THR A 64 -0.03 -0.77 8.42
C THR A 64 -0.03 0.75 8.24
N ASN A 65 0.34 1.52 9.28
CA ASN A 65 0.30 2.98 9.18
C ASN A 65 1.47 3.56 8.36
N ASN A 66 2.62 2.87 8.29
CA ASN A 66 3.73 3.36 7.47
C ASN A 66 3.44 3.25 5.96
N PHE A 67 2.68 2.24 5.52
CA PHE A 67 2.32 2.08 4.10
C PHE A 67 0.93 2.61 3.73
N LEU A 68 0.13 3.08 4.70
CA LEU A 68 -1.21 3.62 4.47
C LEU A 68 -1.28 4.66 3.33
N PRO A 69 -0.35 5.63 3.23
CA PRO A 69 -0.40 6.61 2.13
C PRO A 69 -0.21 5.94 0.76
N PHE A 70 0.67 4.94 0.67
CA PHE A 70 1.01 4.28 -0.59
C PHE A 70 -0.18 3.54 -1.21
N TYR A 71 -1.18 3.14 -0.41
CA TYR A 71 -2.40 2.54 -0.95
C TYR A 71 -3.18 3.50 -1.88
N TYR A 72 -3.01 4.81 -1.71
CA TYR A 72 -3.57 5.82 -2.61
C TYR A 72 -2.83 5.95 -3.94
N LEU A 73 -1.63 5.36 -4.07
CA LEU A 73 -0.90 5.31 -5.35
C LEU A 73 -1.40 4.21 -6.28
N ILE A 74 -2.13 3.21 -5.78
CA ILE A 74 -2.71 2.14 -6.59
C ILE A 74 -3.50 2.72 -7.79
N PRO A 75 -4.54 3.56 -7.60
CA PRO A 75 -5.30 4.12 -8.72
C PRO A 75 -4.45 5.01 -9.64
N VAL A 76 -3.46 5.73 -9.08
CA VAL A 76 -2.54 6.60 -9.84
C VAL A 76 -1.71 5.78 -10.82
N PHE A 77 -1.16 4.66 -10.36
CA PHE A 77 -0.38 3.76 -11.18
C PHE A 77 -1.22 3.02 -12.23
N PHE A 78 -2.45 2.60 -11.89
CA PHE A 78 -3.38 2.09 -12.90
C PHE A 78 -3.67 3.12 -13.99
N TYR A 79 -3.92 4.37 -13.63
CA TYR A 79 -4.16 5.45 -14.58
C TYR A 79 -2.97 5.62 -15.55
N PHE A 80 -1.74 5.69 -15.04
CA PHE A 80 -0.56 5.85 -15.91
C PHE A 80 -0.28 4.62 -16.78
N TYR A 81 -0.54 3.42 -16.28
CA TYR A 81 -0.46 2.19 -17.08
C TYR A 81 -1.43 2.23 -18.27
N VAL A 82 -2.71 2.52 -18.00
CA VAL A 82 -3.74 2.62 -19.05
C VAL A 82 -3.36 3.73 -20.03
N ARG A 83 -3.05 4.94 -19.55
CA ARG A 83 -2.66 6.05 -20.42
C ARG A 83 -1.45 5.71 -21.30
N GLY A 84 -0.39 5.16 -20.73
CA GLY A 84 0.82 4.78 -21.46
C GLY A 84 0.54 3.73 -22.53
N SER A 85 -0.38 2.80 -22.28
CA SER A 85 -0.78 1.76 -23.23
C SER A 85 -1.57 2.30 -24.43
N PHE A 86 -2.39 3.34 -24.24
CA PHE A 86 -3.25 3.89 -25.30
C PHE A 86 -2.67 5.10 -26.06
N THR A 87 -1.76 5.86 -25.44
CA THR A 87 -1.31 7.14 -26.01
C THR A 87 0.18 7.17 -26.38
N SER A 88 0.90 6.06 -26.21
CA SER A 88 2.36 5.98 -26.34
C SER A 88 3.13 7.00 -25.48
N ARG A 89 2.44 7.65 -24.53
CA ARG A 89 3.01 8.63 -23.60
C ARG A 89 3.32 7.95 -22.27
N THR A 90 4.58 7.62 -22.08
CA THR A 90 5.05 6.92 -20.88
C THR A 90 5.60 7.87 -19.80
N PHE A 91 5.79 9.14 -20.13
CA PHE A 91 6.36 10.14 -19.22
C PHE A 91 5.29 10.91 -18.44
N LEU A 92 5.66 11.35 -17.24
CA LEU A 92 4.84 12.23 -16.41
C LEU A 92 4.89 13.67 -16.95
N VAL A 93 3.72 14.31 -17.04
CA VAL A 93 3.59 15.75 -17.36
C VAL A 93 3.24 16.53 -16.10
N LYS A 94 3.48 17.85 -16.09
CA LYS A 94 3.26 18.69 -14.89
C LYS A 94 1.85 18.56 -14.29
N LYS A 95 0.83 18.36 -15.13
CA LYS A 95 -0.57 18.19 -14.68
C LYS A 95 -0.82 16.88 -13.94
N ASP A 96 0.05 15.88 -14.10
CA ASP A 96 -0.09 14.58 -13.46
C ASP A 96 0.13 14.63 -11.95
N ILE A 97 0.77 15.68 -11.45
CA ILE A 97 1.03 15.86 -10.02
C ILE A 97 -0.26 15.89 -9.20
N PHE A 98 -1.37 16.34 -9.79
CA PHE A 98 -2.67 16.38 -9.11
C PHE A 98 -3.23 14.98 -8.81
N HIS A 99 -2.83 13.95 -9.55
CA HIS A 99 -3.24 12.57 -9.25
C HIS A 99 -2.61 12.05 -7.96
N PHE A 100 -1.49 12.64 -7.52
CA PHE A 100 -0.83 12.27 -6.27
C PHE A 100 -1.39 13.00 -5.04
N LEU A 101 -2.36 13.91 -5.20
CA LEU A 101 -2.94 14.64 -4.06
C LEU A 101 -3.47 13.71 -2.96
N PRO A 102 -4.24 12.64 -3.25
CA PRO A 102 -4.70 11.73 -2.20
C PRO A 102 -3.56 11.07 -1.43
N PHE A 103 -2.47 10.71 -2.12
CA PHE A 103 -1.25 10.20 -1.48
C PHE A 103 -0.61 11.26 -0.58
N ILE A 104 -0.45 12.50 -1.06
CA ILE A 104 0.19 13.59 -0.31
C ILE A 104 -0.62 13.92 0.96
N ILE A 105 -1.94 14.04 0.84
CA ILE A 105 -2.84 14.34 1.97
C ILE A 105 -2.72 13.22 3.02
N SER A 106 -2.79 11.96 2.60
CA SER A 106 -2.63 10.80 3.49
C SER A 106 -1.23 10.71 4.10
N PHE A 107 -0.20 11.08 3.34
CA PHE A 107 1.18 11.08 3.83
C PHE A 107 1.39 12.13 4.94
N ILE A 108 0.82 13.32 4.75
CA ILE A 108 0.86 14.39 5.77
C ILE A 108 0.12 13.95 7.04
N SER A 109 -1.04 13.30 6.91
CA SER A 109 -1.82 12.88 8.09
C SER A 109 -1.12 11.82 8.94
N VAL A 110 -0.30 10.95 8.35
CA VAL A 110 0.48 9.95 9.10
C VAL A 110 1.88 10.43 9.50
N LEU A 111 2.28 11.64 9.11
CA LEU A 111 3.62 12.16 9.35
C LEU A 111 4.04 12.11 10.84
N PRO A 112 3.20 12.50 11.82
CA PRO A 112 3.54 12.38 13.23
C PRO A 112 3.81 10.93 13.65
N TYR A 113 3.00 9.99 13.15
CA TYR A 113 3.15 8.56 13.43
C TYR A 113 4.50 8.01 12.92
N LEU A 114 4.98 8.47 11.75
CA LEU A 114 6.23 7.97 11.16
C LEU A 114 7.44 8.18 12.09
N PHE A 115 7.44 9.27 12.87
CA PHE A 115 8.51 9.64 13.81
C PHE A 115 8.38 9.02 15.21
N THR A 116 7.32 8.25 15.47
CA THR A 116 7.17 7.53 16.75
C THR A 116 8.13 6.33 16.84
N GLY A 117 8.48 5.94 18.07
CA GLY A 117 9.31 4.77 18.33
C GLY A 117 8.62 3.45 17.97
N PHE A 118 9.40 2.41 17.69
CA PHE A 118 8.88 1.11 17.28
C PHE A 118 7.94 0.47 18.33
N GLU A 119 8.22 0.65 19.62
CA GLU A 119 7.36 0.17 20.72
C GLU A 119 5.96 0.77 20.67
N HIS A 120 5.85 2.07 20.37
CA HIS A 120 4.56 2.73 20.20
C HIS A 120 3.81 2.20 18.97
N LYS A 121 4.52 1.93 17.87
CA LYS A 121 3.94 1.30 16.67
C LYS A 121 3.42 -0.12 16.96
N MET A 122 4.15 -0.89 17.77
CA MET A 122 3.77 -2.22 18.26
C MET A 122 2.50 -2.18 19.12
N GLU A 123 2.41 -1.22 20.04
CA GLU A 123 1.25 -1.00 20.89
C GLU A 123 -0.01 -0.72 20.07
N ILE A 124 0.07 0.22 19.13
CA ILE A 124 -1.02 0.55 18.21
C ILE A 124 -1.43 -0.67 17.36
N ALA A 125 -0.45 -1.37 16.80
CA ALA A 125 -0.70 -2.57 15.99
C ALA A 125 -1.39 -3.68 16.79
N GLY A 126 -0.97 -3.91 18.04
CA GLY A 126 -1.61 -4.86 18.94
C GLY A 126 -3.05 -4.50 19.22
N ARG A 127 -3.33 -3.22 19.52
CA ARG A 127 -4.69 -2.72 19.73
C ARG A 127 -5.57 -2.93 18.50
N MET A 128 -5.06 -2.64 17.29
CA MET A 128 -5.80 -2.83 16.04
C MET A 128 -6.16 -4.30 15.77
N ILE A 129 -5.25 -5.24 16.04
CA ILE A 129 -5.47 -6.68 15.78
C ILE A 129 -6.42 -7.30 16.82
N TYR A 130 -6.21 -7.00 18.10
CA TYR A 130 -6.92 -7.70 19.20
C TYR A 130 -8.22 -7.02 19.62
N ASN A 131 -8.36 -5.71 19.40
CA ASN A 131 -9.54 -4.93 19.79
C ASN A 131 -10.15 -4.18 18.59
N TYR A 132 -10.38 -4.88 17.47
CA TYR A 132 -10.92 -4.28 16.24
C TYR A 132 -12.20 -3.44 16.48
N TYR A 133 -13.10 -3.91 17.36
CA TYR A 133 -14.32 -3.18 17.72
C TYR A 133 -14.05 -1.87 18.49
N GLU A 134 -13.02 -1.82 19.34
CA GLU A 134 -12.63 -0.58 20.04
C GLU A 134 -11.84 0.36 19.13
N PHE A 135 -11.04 -0.16 18.20
CA PHE A 135 -10.31 0.66 17.23
C PHE A 135 -11.26 1.50 16.36
N SER A 136 -12.39 0.94 15.92
CA SER A 136 -13.41 1.70 15.16
C SER A 136 -14.06 2.86 15.94
N ARG A 137 -13.91 2.86 17.27
CA ARG A 137 -14.41 3.88 18.20
C ARG A 137 -13.29 4.69 18.84
N TYR A 138 -12.03 4.42 18.48
CA TYR A 138 -10.88 5.09 19.05
C TYR A 138 -10.81 6.49 18.46
N ASP A 139 -11.08 7.49 19.31
CA ASP A 139 -10.87 8.88 18.97
C ASP A 139 -9.36 9.10 18.80
N PHE A 140 -8.94 9.40 17.58
CA PHE A 140 -7.53 9.69 17.29
C PHE A 140 -7.07 11.00 17.92
N GLY A 141 -7.95 11.76 18.57
CA GLY A 141 -7.60 12.99 19.27
C GLY A 141 -7.00 13.99 18.29
N ASN A 142 -7.88 14.82 17.72
CA ASN A 142 -7.59 15.93 16.81
C ASN A 142 -7.56 15.58 15.31
N LEU A 143 -8.56 16.12 14.59
CA LEU A 143 -8.32 16.88 13.37
C LEU A 143 -8.55 18.35 13.70
#